data_AF-A0A8B6H678-F1
#
_entry.id   AF-A0A8B6H678-F1
#
_cell.length_a   1.000
_cell.length_b   1.000
_cell.length_c   1.000
_cell.angle_alpha   90.00
_cell.angle_beta   90.00
_cell.angle_gamma   90.00
#
_symmetry.space_group_name_H-M   'P 1'
#
loop_
_entity.id
_entity.type
_entity.pdbx_description
1 polymer ?
#
loop_
_entity_poly.entity_id
_entity_poly.type
_entity_poly.pdbx_seq_one_letter_code
_entity_poly.pdbx_strand_id
1 'polypeptide(L)'
;MQSSSLSIGLKYDHHSQFLSRLKRLQYVDFSRNAFKDQFRSSTFKSQLDSMQSLILEGNLLTSIPLDLEEFNRLSFLNIKNNKITYLTNKEELTPLK
;
A
#
# COMPACT_ATOMS: atom_id res chain seq x y z
N MET A 1 11.95 7.17 15.59
CA MET A 1 10.93 7.67 16.55
C MET A 1 9.80 8.22 15.72
N GLN A 2 8.55 7.78 15.69
CA GLN A 2 7.81 6.72 16.36
C GLN A 2 7.21 5.84 15.26
N SER A 3 7.16 4.52 15.44
CA SER A 3 6.27 3.67 14.61
C SER A 3 4.85 4.11 14.97
N SER A 4 4.25 4.92 14.10
CA SER A 4 2.90 5.43 14.25
C SER A 4 1.94 4.25 14.32
N SER A 5 0.90 4.33 15.15
CA SER A 5 -0.09 3.27 15.42
C SER A 5 -0.66 2.59 14.15
N LEU A 6 -0.59 3.26 13.01
CA LEU A 6 -1.00 2.80 11.69
C LEU A 6 -0.13 1.66 11.13
N SER A 7 1.18 1.67 11.41
CA SER A 7 2.12 0.62 11.00
C SER A 7 1.94 -0.69 11.77
N ILE A 8 1.55 -0.59 13.05
CA ILE A 8 1.12 -1.74 13.85
C ILE A 8 -0.17 -2.33 13.28
N GLY A 9 -1.14 -1.47 12.93
CA GLY A 9 -2.38 -1.89 12.27
C GLY A 9 -2.11 -2.79 11.06
N LEU A 10 -1.35 -2.30 10.07
CA LEU A 10 -1.04 -3.09 8.86
C LEU A 10 -0.23 -4.36 9.14
N LYS A 11 0.57 -4.39 10.22
CA LYS A 11 1.38 -5.56 10.57
C LYS A 11 0.55 -6.70 11.18
N TYR A 12 -0.50 -6.38 11.95
CA TYR A 12 -1.28 -7.36 12.71
C TYR A 12 -2.72 -7.54 12.20
N ASP A 13 -3.25 -6.57 11.45
CA ASP A 13 -4.56 -6.63 10.80
C ASP A 13 -4.39 -7.05 9.34
N HIS A 14 -4.37 -8.36 9.12
CA HIS A 14 -4.17 -8.95 7.78
C HIS A 14 -5.23 -8.53 6.75
N HIS A 15 -6.38 -8.02 7.19
CA HIS A 15 -7.44 -7.52 6.31
C HIS A 15 -7.49 -5.99 6.26
N SER A 16 -6.61 -5.29 6.97
CA SER A 16 -6.59 -3.83 7.06
C SER A 16 -7.98 -3.25 7.41
N GLN A 17 -8.75 -3.95 8.26
CA GLN A 17 -10.09 -3.56 8.70
C GLN A 17 -10.13 -2.15 9.27
N PHE A 18 -9.05 -1.69 9.91
CA PHE A 18 -8.97 -0.31 10.40
C PHE A 18 -9.04 0.74 9.26
N LEU A 19 -8.49 0.45 8.07
CA LEU A 19 -8.61 1.31 6.89
C LEU A 19 -10.02 1.29 6.31
N SER A 20 -10.78 0.19 6.46
CA SER A 20 -12.13 0.06 5.88
C SER A 20 -13.11 1.15 6.31
N ARG A 21 -12.91 1.72 7.51
CA ARG A 21 -13.74 2.79 8.06
C ARG A 21 -13.37 4.18 7.54
N LEU A 22 -12.19 4.34 6.96
CA LEU A 22 -11.64 5.61 6.50
C LEU A 22 -11.95 5.87 5.01
N LYS A 23 -13.22 5.74 4.62
CA LYS A 23 -13.65 5.78 3.20
C LYS A 23 -13.38 7.11 2.48
N ARG A 24 -13.17 8.19 3.23
CA ARG A 24 -12.90 9.55 2.70
C ARG A 24 -11.43 9.92 2.74
N LEU A 25 -10.54 8.96 2.99
CA LEU A 25 -9.10 9.18 3.11
C LEU A 25 -8.52 9.53 1.73
N GLN A 26 -8.01 10.74 1.58
CA GLN A 26 -7.47 11.25 0.31
C GLN A 26 -5.95 11.26 0.26
N TYR A 27 -5.32 11.41 1.42
CA TYR A 27 -3.88 11.52 1.56
C TYR A 27 -3.41 10.56 2.65
N VAL A 28 -2.39 9.77 2.35
CA VAL A 28 -1.72 8.93 3.33
C VAL A 28 -0.22 9.03 3.17
N ASP A 29 0.44 9.28 4.30
CA ASP A 29 1.88 9.19 4.42
C ASP A 29 2.29 8.01 5.31
N PHE A 30 2.89 7.02 4.68
CA PHE A 30 3.48 5.83 5.27
C PHE A 30 5.00 5.80 5.10
N SER A 31 5.60 6.93 4.73
CA SER A 31 7.04 6.99 4.49
C SER A 31 7.87 6.64 5.72
N ARG A 32 9.09 6.17 5.49
CA ARG A 32 10.10 5.88 6.52
C ARG A 32 9.64 4.88 7.58
N ASN A 33 8.92 3.86 7.12
CA ASN A 33 8.56 2.70 7.94
C ASN A 33 9.35 1.46 7.46
N ALA A 34 9.01 0.29 8.02
CA ALA A 34 9.63 -0.99 7.64
C ALA A 34 8.65 -1.88 6.86
N PHE A 35 7.77 -1.29 6.05
CA PHE A 35 6.82 -2.08 5.25
C PHE A 35 7.56 -2.84 4.15
N LYS A 36 7.31 -4.13 4.03
CA LYS A 36 7.90 -5.03 3.04
C LYS A 36 6.81 -5.70 2.21
N ASP A 37 5.93 -6.45 2.89
CA ASP A 37 4.93 -7.32 2.27
C ASP A 37 3.52 -7.12 2.89
N GLN A 38 3.27 -5.98 3.55
CA GLN A 38 2.01 -5.71 4.27
C GLN A 38 0.89 -5.17 3.38
N PHE A 39 1.22 -4.58 2.23
CA PHE A 39 0.21 -4.06 1.30
C PHE A 39 -0.19 -5.17 0.32
N ARG A 40 -1.30 -5.86 0.62
CA ARG A 40 -1.87 -6.93 -0.19
C ARG A 40 -3.01 -6.40 -1.06
N SER A 41 -3.45 -7.20 -2.03
CA SER A 41 -4.73 -7.00 -2.71
C SER A 41 -5.81 -6.84 -1.66
N SER A 42 -6.59 -5.75 -1.74
CA SER A 42 -7.57 -5.27 -0.76
C SER A 42 -7.13 -4.30 0.34
N THR A 43 -5.84 -4.05 0.61
CA THR A 43 -5.42 -3.14 1.70
C THR A 43 -6.07 -1.76 1.60
N PHE A 44 -6.28 -1.25 0.38
CA PHE A 44 -6.89 0.05 0.11
C PHE A 44 -8.26 -0.02 -0.59
N LYS A 45 -8.94 -1.17 -0.54
CA LYS A 45 -10.21 -1.37 -1.28
C LYS A 45 -11.28 -0.33 -0.96
N SER A 46 -11.30 0.20 0.26
CA SER A 46 -12.26 1.22 0.68
C SER A 46 -11.85 2.65 0.30
N GLN A 47 -10.68 2.82 -0.32
CA GLN A 47 -10.07 4.10 -0.68
C GLN A 47 -9.86 4.28 -2.19
N LEU A 48 -10.20 3.29 -3.02
CA LEU A 48 -10.00 3.33 -4.48
C LEU A 48 -10.62 4.58 -5.12
N ASP A 49 -11.80 4.99 -4.65
CA ASP A 49 -12.53 6.15 -5.16
C ASP A 49 -12.18 7.48 -4.47
N SER A 50 -11.36 7.49 -3.42
CA SER A 50 -11.11 8.69 -2.62
C SER A 50 -9.64 9.08 -2.52
N MET A 51 -8.71 8.12 -2.56
CA MET A 51 -7.28 8.36 -2.43
C MET A 51 -6.76 9.17 -3.62
N GLN A 52 -6.02 10.24 -3.32
CA GLN A 52 -5.38 11.13 -4.28
C GLN A 52 -3.86 11.07 -4.18
N SER A 53 -3.33 10.86 -2.97
CA SER A 53 -1.89 10.83 -2.72
C SER A 53 -1.49 9.73 -1.74
N LEU A 54 -0.57 8.87 -2.19
CA LEU A 54 -0.05 7.76 -1.40
C LEU A 54 1.48 7.84 -1.34
N ILE A 55 2.02 8.06 -0.13
CA ILE A 55 3.46 8.18 0.11
C ILE A 55 3.94 6.92 0.82
N LEU A 56 4.77 6.12 0.15
CA LEU A 56 5.38 4.89 0.65
C LEU A 56 6.92 4.99 0.67
N GLU A 57 7.48 6.19 0.52
CA GLU A 57 8.92 6.41 0.41
C GLU A 57 9.70 5.83 1.59
N GLY A 58 10.87 5.21 1.34
CA GLY A 58 11.77 4.84 2.43
C GLY A 58 11.27 3.63 3.23
N ASN A 59 10.61 2.69 2.56
CA ASN A 59 10.20 1.40 3.11
C ASN A 59 11.07 0.28 2.52
N LEU A 60 10.68 -0.98 2.73
CA LEU A 60 11.36 -2.19 2.27
C LEU A 60 10.56 -2.93 1.19
N LEU A 61 9.64 -2.24 0.50
CA LEU A 61 8.74 -2.86 -0.47
C LEU A 61 9.52 -3.48 -1.62
N THR A 62 9.24 -4.74 -1.94
CA THR A 62 9.86 -5.46 -3.07
C THR A 62 9.00 -5.43 -4.34
N SER A 63 7.73 -5.07 -4.19
CA SER A 63 6.78 -4.85 -5.27
C SER A 63 5.92 -3.64 -4.95
N ILE A 64 5.26 -3.11 -5.97
CA ILE A 64 4.23 -2.09 -5.82
C ILE A 64 2.96 -2.75 -5.24
N PRO A 65 2.16 -2.07 -4.37
CA PRO A 65 0.87 -2.60 -3.90
C PRO A 65 -0.06 -2.97 -5.07
N LEU A 66 -0.83 -4.06 -4.94
CA LEU A 66 -1.83 -4.43 -5.96
C LEU A 66 -2.90 -3.34 -6.10
N ASP A 67 -3.62 -3.35 -7.22
CA ASP A 67 -4.81 -2.55 -7.47
C ASP A 67 -4.51 -1.05 -7.68
N LEU A 68 -3.25 -0.67 -7.98
CA LEU A 68 -2.93 0.72 -8.38
C LEU A 68 -3.79 1.19 -9.56
N GLU A 69 -4.06 0.28 -10.50
CA GLU A 69 -4.94 0.51 -11.63
C GLU A 69 -6.41 0.71 -11.25
N GLU A 70 -6.83 0.22 -10.08
CA GLU A 70 -8.20 0.40 -9.58
C GLU A 70 -8.39 1.75 -8.88
N PHE A 71 -7.32 2.49 -8.56
CA PHE A 71 -7.46 3.81 -7.94
C PHE A 71 -7.93 4.85 -8.96
N ASN A 72 -9.21 5.19 -8.87
CA ASN A 72 -9.86 6.14 -9.79
C ASN A 72 -9.41 7.60 -9.61
N ARG A 73 -8.78 7.95 -8.48
CA ARG A 73 -8.40 9.34 -8.15
C ARG A 73 -6.93 9.54 -7.77
N LEU A 74 -6.13 8.47 -7.73
CA LEU A 74 -4.74 8.57 -7.31
C LEU A 74 -3.94 9.34 -8.37
N SER A 75 -3.43 10.51 -8.01
CA SER A 75 -2.66 11.38 -8.90
C SER A 75 -1.19 11.49 -8.47
N PHE A 76 -0.88 11.11 -7.24
CA PHE A 76 0.47 11.15 -6.72
C PHE A 76 0.82 9.86 -5.95
N LEU A 77 1.88 9.19 -6.40
CA LEU A 77 2.45 8.02 -5.75
C LEU A 77 3.95 8.23 -5.56
N ASN A 78 4.41 8.20 -4.31
CA ASN A 78 5.84 8.25 -4.00
C ASN A 78 6.31 6.92 -3.41
N ILE A 79 7.07 6.16 -4.19
CA ILE A 79 7.65 4.86 -3.83
C ILE A 79 9.19 4.89 -3.78
N LYS A 80 9.80 6.08 -3.76
CA LYS A 80 11.26 6.23 -3.73
C LYS A 80 11.87 5.51 -2.52
N ASN A 81 13.15 5.17 -2.61
CA ASN A 81 13.88 4.54 -1.50
C ASN A 81 13.24 3.24 -0.98
N ASN A 82 12.69 2.43 -1.89
CA ASN A 82 12.23 1.05 -1.61
C ASN A 82 13.17 0.02 -2.26
N LYS A 83 12.78 -1.26 -2.26
CA LYS A 83 13.51 -2.39 -2.88
C LYS A 83 12.72 -2.99 -4.04
N ILE A 84 11.94 -2.16 -4.73
CA ILE A 84 11.00 -2.59 -5.77
C ILE A 84 11.79 -3.18 -6.94
N THR A 85 11.61 -4.47 -7.18
CA THR A 85 12.19 -5.19 -8.33
C THR A 85 11.14 -5.58 -9.36
N TYR A 86 9.85 -5.48 -9.01
CA TYR A 86 8.72 -5.81 -9.86
C TYR A 86 7.68 -4.68 -9.81
N LEU A 87 7.13 -4.32 -10.97
CA LEU A 87 6.03 -3.36 -11.07
C LEU A 87 4.66 -4.04 -10.88
N THR A 88 4.62 -5.36 -10.99
CA THR A 88 3.46 -6.23 -10.72
C THR A 88 3.79 -7.17 -9.56
N ASN A 89 2.79 -7.84 -9.00
CA ASN A 89 3.02 -8.76 -7.90
C ASN A 89 3.82 -10.00 -8.36
N LYS A 90 4.34 -10.74 -7.39
CA LYS A 90 4.96 -12.06 -7.62
C LYS A 90 3.93 -13.21 -7.58
N GLU A 91 2.71 -12.94 -7.14
CA GLU A 91 1.64 -13.93 -6.94
C GLU A 91 0.88 -14.28 -8.24
N GLU A 92 0.82 -13.37 -9.21
CA GLU A 92 0.30 -13.58 -10.58
C GLU A 92 1.32 -14.25 -11.50
N LEU A 93 2.59 -14.32 -11.09
CA LEU A 93 3.60 -15.17 -11.73
C LEU A 93 3.33 -16.65 -11.40
N THR A 94 2.10 -17.11 -11.61
CA THR A 94 1.86 -18.53 -11.79
C THR A 94 2.48 -18.95 -13.12
N PRO A 95 3.19 -20.09 -13.20
CA PRO A 95 3.66 -20.61 -14.48
C PRO A 95 2.45 -20.83 -15.39
N LEU A 96 2.53 -20.31 -16.62
CA LEU A 96 1.56 -20.60 -17.69
C LEU A 96 1.30 -22.12 -17.70
N LYS A 97 0.05 -22.52 -17.44
CA LYS A 97 -0.42 -23.88 -17.74
C LYS A 97 -0.63 -24.01 -19.24
#